data_AF-A0A7L4LR27-F1
#
_entry.id   AF-A0A7L4LR27-F1
#
_cell.length_a   1.000
_cell.length_b   1.000
_cell.length_c   1.000
_cell.angle_alpha   90.00
_cell.angle_beta   90.00
_cell.angle_gamma   90.00
#
_symmetry.space_group_name_H-M   'P 1'
#
loop_
_entity.id
_entity.type
_entity.pdbx_description
1 polymer ?
#
loop_
_entity_poly.entity_id
_entity_poly.type
_entity_poly.pdbx_seq_one_letter_code
_entity_poly.pdbx_strand_id
1 'polypeptide(L)'
;GGNVLRMSSGIQIKPKTAVQKSKASSPLPRSPEPAIKPQPKPSDKLNPKTIDPFGAHSRPTSAFAAIYAKGGIPCRLVHGSVKHRLQWECLPETVPFDPLLVTLAEGLRETKHPYTFVSKEGFKELLTVEGAAEKAIPLLPRLVPVLKAALAHSDDEVFGRGLDALVQLSAVVGPSLNDHLKHLLTNLSRRLMDKKFREKITVALQKLEQYGGKVS
;
A
#
# COMPACT_ATOMS: atom_id res chain seq x y z
N GLY A 1 -29.16 -35.20 43.99
CA GLY A 1 -28.15 -35.15 45.07
C GLY A 1 -26.75 -35.22 44.46
N GLY A 2 -25.67 -34.90 45.17
CA GLY A 2 -25.59 -34.55 46.60
C GLY A 2 -24.69 -33.33 46.89
N ASN A 3 -24.68 -32.90 48.15
CA ASN A 3 -23.98 -31.71 48.68
C ASN A 3 -22.46 -31.99 48.89
N VAL A 4 -21.53 -31.04 48.61
CA VAL A 4 -21.11 -29.83 49.37
C VAL A 4 -20.36 -30.11 50.69
N LEU A 5 -19.05 -29.77 50.72
CA LEU A 5 -18.28 -29.06 51.79
C LEU A 5 -16.85 -28.80 51.24
N ARG A 6 -16.33 -27.56 51.05
CA ARG A 6 -16.04 -26.41 51.95
C ARG A 6 -14.87 -26.68 52.91
N MET A 7 -13.74 -25.95 52.75
CA MET A 7 -13.14 -25.01 53.74
C MET A 7 -11.83 -24.37 53.24
N SER A 8 -11.34 -23.37 53.99
CA SER A 8 -10.36 -22.35 53.54
C SER A 8 -9.07 -22.33 54.39
N SER A 9 -7.93 -21.96 53.80
CA SER A 9 -6.80 -21.17 54.35
C SER A 9 -5.63 -21.12 53.34
N GLY A 10 -4.76 -20.11 53.24
CA GLY A 10 -4.71 -18.84 53.98
C GLY A 10 -3.47 -18.70 54.88
N ILE A 11 -2.31 -18.32 54.34
CA ILE A 11 -1.11 -17.85 55.06
C ILE A 11 -0.24 -17.00 54.13
N GLN A 12 0.51 -16.03 54.68
CA GLN A 12 1.23 -14.99 53.95
C GLN A 12 2.64 -14.82 54.53
N ILE A 13 3.71 -15.09 53.76
CA ILE A 13 5.10 -14.91 54.23
C ILE A 13 6.01 -14.25 53.17
N LYS A 14 6.31 -12.98 53.41
CA LYS A 14 7.59 -12.29 53.14
C LYS A 14 7.93 -11.57 54.46
N PRO A 15 9.19 -11.51 54.92
CA PRO A 15 10.01 -10.36 54.50
C PRO A 15 11.56 -10.49 54.58
N LYS A 16 12.24 -9.47 54.01
CA LYS A 16 13.49 -8.82 54.47
C LYS A 16 14.75 -9.65 54.83
N THR A 17 15.86 -9.28 54.17
CA THR A 17 17.11 -8.91 54.87
C THR A 17 17.70 -7.65 54.24
N ALA A 18 18.17 -6.67 55.04
CA ALA A 18 18.87 -5.47 54.55
C ALA A 18 19.75 -4.83 55.65
N VAL A 19 21.08 -4.88 55.49
CA VAL A 19 22.17 -4.45 56.42
C VAL A 19 23.45 -4.26 55.58
N GLN A 20 24.41 -3.34 55.79
CA GLN A 20 24.54 -1.96 56.31
C GLN A 20 25.73 -1.34 55.52
N LYS A 21 25.93 -0.03 55.27
CA LYS A 21 25.90 1.21 56.07
C LYS A 21 27.12 1.46 57.00
N SER A 22 28.27 1.79 56.38
CA SER A 22 29.40 2.58 56.96
C SER A 22 29.92 3.51 55.85
N LYS A 23 29.98 4.86 55.92
CA LYS A 23 30.42 5.88 56.90
C LYS A 23 31.86 6.38 56.67
N ALA A 24 31.97 7.34 55.75
CA ALA A 24 32.90 8.50 55.65
C ALA A 24 34.42 8.37 55.89
N SER A 25 35.21 8.91 54.94
CA SER A 25 36.24 9.95 55.17
C SER A 25 36.75 10.53 53.84
N SER A 26 37.13 11.81 53.83
CA SER A 26 37.79 12.51 52.70
C SER A 26 39.21 12.91 53.08
N PRO A 27 40.12 13.13 52.12
CA PRO A 27 40.80 14.44 52.13
C PRO A 27 41.13 15.05 50.75
N LEU A 28 40.80 16.34 50.63
CA LEU A 28 41.48 17.41 49.85
C LEU A 28 41.56 17.33 48.30
N PRO A 29 41.63 18.49 47.62
CA PRO A 29 41.44 18.57 46.16
C PRO A 29 42.74 18.41 45.35
N ARG A 30 42.59 18.02 44.08
CA ARG A 30 43.64 18.14 43.04
C ARG A 30 43.19 19.14 41.96
N SER A 31 44.17 19.78 41.33
CA SER A 31 43.98 20.82 40.31
C SER A 31 43.19 20.30 39.09
N PRO A 32 42.35 21.11 38.42
CA PRO A 32 41.66 20.70 37.20
C PRO A 32 42.62 20.56 36.01
N GLU A 33 42.84 19.32 35.58
CA GLU A 33 43.49 19.03 34.31
C GLU A 33 42.56 19.45 33.14
N PRO A 34 43.05 20.17 32.12
CA PRO A 34 42.20 20.67 31.06
C PRO A 34 41.72 19.52 30.16
N ALA A 35 40.47 19.11 30.34
CA ALA A 35 39.84 18.04 29.58
C ALA A 35 40.01 18.24 28.06
N ILE A 36 40.82 17.39 27.43
CA ILE A 36 41.11 17.43 26.00
C ILE A 36 39.79 17.18 25.25
N LYS A 37 39.24 18.23 24.64
CA LYS A 37 38.06 18.12 23.78
C LYS A 37 38.38 17.14 22.65
N PRO A 38 37.58 16.08 22.44
CA PRO A 38 37.84 15.14 21.35
C PRO A 38 37.82 15.91 20.03
N GLN A 39 38.89 15.80 19.26
CA GLN A 39 38.99 16.42 17.94
C GLN A 39 37.87 15.88 17.05
N PRO A 40 37.12 16.74 16.33
CA PRO A 40 36.06 16.29 15.45
C PRO A 40 36.67 15.41 14.36
N LYS A 41 36.15 14.20 14.22
CA LYS A 41 36.68 13.22 13.27
C LYS A 41 36.32 13.67 11.86
N PRO A 42 37.10 13.30 10.82
CA PRO A 42 36.73 13.57 9.43
C PRO A 42 35.35 13.01 9.04
N SER A 43 34.90 11.94 9.70
CA SER A 43 33.54 11.40 9.60
C SER A 43 32.45 12.42 9.92
N ASP A 44 32.71 13.36 10.83
CA ASP A 44 31.68 14.26 11.37
C ASP A 44 31.33 15.37 10.36
N LYS A 45 32.17 15.55 9.33
CA LYS A 45 31.90 16.36 8.14
C LYS A 45 31.17 15.58 7.04
N LEU A 46 31.10 14.26 7.15
CA LEU A 46 30.27 13.39 6.31
C LEU A 46 29.00 13.03 7.07
N ASN A 47 28.03 13.94 7.02
CA ASN A 47 26.65 13.68 7.44
C ASN A 47 25.71 13.59 6.21
N PRO A 48 25.91 12.63 5.28
CA PRO A 48 24.77 12.19 4.49
C PRO A 48 23.78 11.60 5.49
N LYS A 49 22.58 12.18 5.58
CA LYS A 49 21.53 11.74 6.52
C LYS A 49 21.42 10.22 6.43
N THR A 50 21.85 9.48 7.46
CA THR A 50 21.89 8.02 7.42
C THR A 50 20.50 7.52 7.15
N ILE A 51 20.28 7.05 5.92
CA ILE A 51 18.97 6.58 5.46
C ILE A 51 18.77 5.24 6.13
N ASP A 52 18.06 5.23 7.25
CA ASP A 52 17.67 3.98 7.92
C ASP A 52 16.82 3.15 6.93
N PRO A 53 17.34 2.03 6.40
CA PRO A 53 16.62 1.24 5.41
C PRO A 53 15.46 0.45 6.04
N PHE A 54 15.41 0.39 7.38
CA PHE A 54 14.34 -0.22 8.17
C PHE A 54 13.42 0.83 8.81
N GLY A 55 13.70 2.12 8.59
CA GLY A 55 12.95 3.24 9.15
C GLY A 55 11.50 3.23 8.68
N ALA A 56 10.58 2.81 9.56
CA ALA A 56 9.16 2.74 9.27
C ALA A 56 8.63 4.14 8.89
N HIS A 57 8.37 4.36 7.61
CA HIS A 57 8.03 5.68 7.10
C HIS A 57 6.69 6.13 7.70
N SER A 58 6.63 7.34 8.26
CA SER A 58 5.54 7.85 9.12
C SER A 58 4.16 8.06 8.47
N ARG A 59 3.92 7.57 7.24
CA ARG A 59 2.58 7.49 6.66
C ARG A 59 1.92 6.16 7.05
N PRO A 60 0.63 6.14 7.40
CA PRO A 60 -0.13 4.88 7.49
C PRO A 60 0.05 4.06 6.22
N THR A 61 0.36 2.77 6.36
CA THR A 61 0.35 1.84 5.23
C THR A 61 -1.07 1.69 4.70
N SER A 62 -1.24 1.76 3.37
CA SER A 62 -2.53 1.50 2.74
C SER A 62 -2.96 0.04 2.94
N ALA A 63 -4.25 -0.24 2.70
CA ALA A 63 -4.75 -1.61 2.67
C ALA A 63 -3.94 -2.48 1.68
N PHE A 64 -3.73 -1.99 0.45
CA PHE A 64 -2.91 -2.66 -0.55
C PHE A 64 -1.49 -2.98 -0.07
N ALA A 65 -0.76 -1.99 0.44
CA ALA A 65 0.62 -2.18 0.89
C ALA A 65 0.69 -3.14 2.09
N ALA A 66 -0.28 -3.08 3.01
CA ALA A 66 -0.37 -4.00 4.15
C ALA A 66 -0.75 -5.44 3.73
N ILE A 67 -1.56 -5.63 2.69
CA ILE A 67 -1.89 -6.96 2.15
C ILE A 67 -0.69 -7.54 1.40
N TYR A 68 -0.03 -6.75 0.52
CA TYR A 68 1.17 -7.18 -0.20
C TYR A 68 2.33 -7.55 0.74
N ALA A 69 2.59 -6.72 1.77
CA ALA A 69 3.64 -6.99 2.76
C ALA A 69 3.36 -8.23 3.63
N LYS A 70 2.11 -8.69 3.71
CA LYS A 70 1.69 -9.95 4.36
C LYS A 70 1.62 -11.13 3.37
N GLY A 71 2.03 -10.94 2.11
CA GLY A 71 1.98 -11.96 1.06
C GLY A 71 0.61 -12.20 0.44
N GLY A 72 -0.45 -11.53 0.89
CA GLY A 72 -1.86 -11.78 0.51
C GLY A 72 -2.27 -11.37 -0.93
N ILE A 73 -1.28 -11.20 -1.81
CA ILE A 73 -1.45 -11.00 -3.26
C ILE A 73 -0.63 -12.12 -3.92
N PRO A 74 -1.20 -12.98 -4.77
CA PRO A 74 -0.53 -14.19 -5.28
C PRO A 74 0.45 -13.91 -6.44
N CYS A 75 1.18 -12.80 -6.37
CA CYS A 75 2.25 -12.47 -7.32
C CYS A 75 3.35 -11.61 -6.68
N ARG A 76 4.54 -11.66 -7.28
CA ARG A 76 5.74 -10.91 -6.87
C ARG A 76 6.36 -10.21 -8.08
N LEU A 77 6.98 -9.06 -7.84
CA LEU A 77 7.87 -8.43 -8.80
C LEU A 77 9.16 -9.25 -8.98
N VAL A 78 9.49 -9.61 -10.22
CA VAL A 78 10.79 -10.17 -10.60
C VAL A 78 11.57 -9.14 -11.42
N HIS A 79 12.75 -8.77 -10.93
CA HIS A 79 13.69 -7.88 -11.61
C HIS A 79 14.47 -8.66 -12.70
N GLY A 80 13.89 -8.77 -13.90
CA GLY A 80 14.65 -9.22 -15.07
C GLY A 80 15.62 -8.14 -15.57
N SER A 81 16.74 -8.57 -16.17
CA SER A 81 17.89 -7.73 -16.57
C SER A 81 17.60 -6.62 -17.59
N VAL A 82 16.46 -6.71 -18.29
CA VAL A 82 16.01 -5.73 -19.31
C VAL A 82 14.58 -5.27 -19.05
N LYS A 83 13.71 -6.17 -18.55
CA LYS A 83 12.33 -5.84 -18.18
C LYS A 83 11.93 -6.50 -16.88
N HIS A 84 11.30 -5.72 -16.01
CA HIS A 84 10.57 -6.21 -14.85
C HIS A 84 9.30 -6.94 -15.29
N ARG A 85 8.91 -7.98 -14.55
CA ARG A 85 7.69 -8.77 -14.79
C ARG A 85 7.07 -9.16 -13.45
N LEU A 86 5.79 -9.53 -13.48
CA LEU A 86 5.22 -10.30 -12.39
C LEU A 86 5.54 -11.79 -12.57
N GLN A 87 5.77 -12.45 -11.44
CA GLN A 87 5.67 -13.90 -11.31
C GLN A 87 4.46 -14.18 -10.41
N TRP A 88 3.48 -14.90 -10.95
CA TRP A 88 2.32 -15.36 -10.21
C TRP A 88 2.64 -16.68 -9.49
N GLU A 89 1.97 -16.92 -8.37
CA GLU A 89 2.12 -18.15 -7.56
C GLU A 89 1.31 -19.32 -8.15
N CYS A 90 0.30 -19.03 -8.98
CA CYS A 90 -0.43 -19.96 -9.82
C CYS A 90 -0.82 -19.29 -11.16
N LEU A 91 -1.49 -20.02 -12.05
CA LEU A 91 -1.95 -19.49 -13.35
C LEU A 91 -3.00 -18.37 -13.15
N PRO A 92 -2.81 -17.14 -13.70
CA PRO A 92 -3.73 -16.01 -13.52
C PRO A 92 -5.21 -16.33 -13.81
N GLU A 93 -5.47 -17.21 -14.77
CA GLU A 93 -6.78 -17.68 -15.19
C GLU A 93 -7.56 -18.36 -14.03
N THR A 94 -6.82 -19.00 -13.12
CA THR A 94 -7.31 -19.76 -11.95
C THR A 94 -7.45 -18.91 -10.68
N VAL A 95 -6.96 -17.66 -10.68
CA VAL A 95 -6.94 -16.79 -9.50
C VAL A 95 -8.34 -16.19 -9.26
N PRO A 96 -8.89 -16.22 -8.03
CA PRO A 96 -10.16 -15.58 -7.73
C PRO A 96 -10.04 -14.05 -7.81
N PHE A 97 -10.95 -13.42 -8.57
CA PHE A 97 -10.98 -11.96 -8.74
C PHE A 97 -11.50 -11.21 -7.51
N ASP A 98 -12.31 -11.83 -6.64
CA ASP A 98 -12.72 -11.27 -5.35
C ASP A 98 -11.82 -11.84 -4.24
N PRO A 99 -11.16 -11.01 -3.40
CA PRO A 99 -11.09 -9.53 -3.42
C PRO A 99 -10.02 -8.97 -4.36
N LEU A 100 -9.22 -9.83 -4.99
CA LEU A 100 -7.93 -9.46 -5.57
C LEU A 100 -7.98 -8.32 -6.60
N LEU A 101 -8.91 -8.34 -7.55
CA LEU A 101 -9.00 -7.30 -8.58
C LEU A 101 -9.35 -5.93 -7.96
N VAL A 102 -10.18 -5.92 -6.91
CA VAL A 102 -10.49 -4.70 -6.15
C VAL A 102 -9.27 -4.22 -5.37
N THR A 103 -8.56 -5.12 -4.69
CA THR A 103 -7.31 -4.79 -3.97
C THR A 103 -6.25 -4.25 -4.92
N LEU A 104 -6.04 -4.85 -6.10
CA LEU A 104 -5.13 -4.34 -7.13
C LEU A 104 -5.54 -2.95 -7.63
N ALA A 105 -6.85 -2.70 -7.81
CA ALA A 105 -7.37 -1.38 -8.15
C ALA A 105 -7.08 -0.34 -7.04
N GLU A 106 -7.19 -0.70 -5.76
CA GLU A 106 -6.83 0.19 -4.64
C GLU A 106 -5.35 0.57 -4.68
N GLY A 107 -4.49 -0.40 -5.02
CA GLY A 107 -3.06 -0.22 -5.18
C GLY A 107 -2.65 0.71 -6.33
N LEU A 108 -3.54 1.07 -7.26
CA LEU A 108 -3.22 2.04 -8.33
C LEU A 108 -2.86 3.43 -7.77
N ARG A 109 -3.37 3.73 -6.56
CA ARG A 109 -3.12 4.96 -5.80
C ARG A 109 -1.77 4.97 -5.06
N GLU A 110 -1.02 3.89 -5.10
CA GLU A 110 0.34 3.86 -4.56
C GLU A 110 1.27 4.81 -5.30
N THR A 111 2.33 5.23 -4.60
CA THR A 111 3.41 6.06 -5.15
C THR A 111 4.81 5.48 -4.87
N LYS A 112 4.90 4.34 -4.18
CA LYS A 112 6.16 3.65 -3.88
C LYS A 112 6.33 2.38 -4.72
N HIS A 113 7.55 2.15 -5.19
CA HIS A 113 7.99 0.85 -5.69
C HIS A 113 8.17 -0.13 -4.49
N PRO A 114 7.90 -1.44 -4.61
CA PRO A 114 7.39 -2.15 -5.78
C PRO A 114 5.86 -2.05 -5.97
N TYR A 115 5.14 -1.51 -4.97
CA TYR A 115 3.68 -1.52 -4.91
C TYR A 115 3.01 -0.96 -6.17
N THR A 116 3.52 0.16 -6.71
CA THR A 116 3.05 0.79 -7.98
C THR A 116 3.15 -0.09 -9.22
N PHE A 117 4.13 -1.01 -9.26
CA PHE A 117 4.29 -1.95 -10.36
C PHE A 117 3.33 -3.13 -10.19
N VAL A 118 3.26 -3.69 -8.98
CA VAL A 118 2.43 -4.85 -8.67
C VAL A 118 0.94 -4.56 -8.85
N SER A 119 0.46 -3.39 -8.39
CA SER A 119 -0.94 -3.00 -8.59
C SER A 119 -1.27 -2.80 -10.07
N LYS A 120 -0.45 -2.03 -10.80
CA LYS A 120 -0.66 -1.69 -12.20
C LYS A 120 -0.64 -2.91 -13.12
N GLU A 121 0.45 -3.68 -13.11
CA GLU A 121 0.59 -4.83 -14.00
C GLU A 121 -0.28 -6.00 -13.53
N GLY A 122 -0.53 -6.15 -12.22
CA GLY A 122 -1.40 -7.21 -11.71
C GLY A 122 -2.86 -6.99 -12.08
N PHE A 123 -3.36 -5.75 -11.98
CA PHE A 123 -4.70 -5.38 -12.45
C PHE A 123 -4.85 -5.64 -13.96
N LYS A 124 -3.82 -5.26 -14.74
CA LYS A 124 -3.78 -5.48 -16.19
C LYS A 124 -3.77 -6.96 -16.56
N GLU A 125 -2.89 -7.76 -15.95
CA GLU A 125 -2.71 -9.17 -16.28
C GLU A 125 -3.95 -10.00 -15.93
N LEU A 126 -4.63 -9.71 -14.81
CA LEU A 126 -5.95 -10.29 -14.53
C LEU A 126 -6.99 -9.90 -15.58
N LEU A 127 -7.07 -8.62 -15.98
CA LEU A 127 -8.03 -8.19 -17.01
C LEU A 127 -7.75 -8.78 -18.41
N THR A 128 -6.60 -9.43 -18.64
CA THR A 128 -6.28 -10.12 -19.89
C THR A 128 -6.54 -11.63 -19.89
N VAL A 129 -7.04 -12.23 -18.78
CA VAL A 129 -7.31 -13.68 -18.73
C VAL A 129 -8.62 -14.06 -19.42
N GLU A 130 -8.75 -15.33 -19.81
CA GLU A 130 -10.01 -15.87 -20.31
C GLU A 130 -11.10 -15.86 -19.21
N GLY A 131 -12.31 -15.44 -19.60
CA GLY A 131 -13.43 -15.23 -18.68
C GLY A 131 -13.28 -14.02 -17.74
N ALA A 132 -12.44 -13.04 -18.07
CA ALA A 132 -12.24 -11.85 -17.22
C ALA A 132 -13.51 -10.99 -17.07
N ALA A 133 -14.39 -10.95 -18.06
CA ALA A 133 -15.62 -10.15 -18.03
C ALA A 133 -16.60 -10.67 -16.95
N GLU A 134 -16.89 -11.97 -17.00
CA GLU A 134 -17.76 -12.69 -16.08
C GLU A 134 -17.26 -12.59 -14.63
N LYS A 135 -15.93 -12.58 -14.44
CA LYS A 135 -15.26 -12.42 -13.14
C LYS A 135 -15.23 -10.96 -12.66
N ALA A 136 -15.19 -9.97 -13.56
CA ALA A 136 -15.07 -8.53 -13.22
C ALA A 136 -16.42 -7.80 -13.08
N ILE A 137 -17.44 -8.15 -13.86
CA ILE A 137 -18.77 -7.51 -13.84
C ILE A 137 -19.40 -7.51 -12.44
N PRO A 138 -19.41 -8.61 -11.66
CA PRO A 138 -19.94 -8.61 -10.29
C PRO A 138 -19.22 -7.66 -9.32
N LEU A 139 -17.99 -7.26 -9.65
CA LEU A 139 -17.15 -6.41 -8.81
C LEU A 139 -17.25 -4.92 -9.14
N LEU A 140 -17.96 -4.53 -10.21
CA LEU A 140 -18.11 -3.13 -10.63
C LEU A 140 -18.59 -2.18 -9.51
N PRO A 141 -19.55 -2.54 -8.63
CA PRO A 141 -19.94 -1.68 -7.50
C PRO A 141 -18.80 -1.35 -6.52
N ARG A 142 -17.77 -2.21 -6.44
CA ARG A 142 -16.57 -2.01 -5.61
C ARG A 142 -15.40 -1.40 -6.39
N LEU A 143 -15.24 -1.74 -7.67
CA LEU A 143 -14.19 -1.18 -8.53
C LEU A 143 -14.43 0.31 -8.85
N VAL A 144 -15.67 0.71 -9.09
CA VAL A 144 -16.01 2.09 -9.53
C VAL A 144 -15.63 3.16 -8.49
N PRO A 145 -15.94 3.04 -7.17
CA PRO A 145 -15.46 3.98 -6.17
C PRO A 145 -13.93 4.08 -6.08
N VAL A 146 -13.24 2.96 -6.28
CA VAL A 146 -11.77 2.88 -6.19
C VAL A 146 -11.11 3.56 -7.40
N LEU A 147 -11.56 3.26 -8.62
CA LEU A 147 -11.10 3.95 -9.84
C LEU A 147 -11.45 5.45 -9.79
N LYS A 148 -12.64 5.81 -9.29
CA LYS A 148 -13.02 7.21 -9.05
C LYS A 148 -12.04 7.92 -8.11
N ALA A 149 -11.57 7.26 -7.05
CA ALA A 149 -10.58 7.82 -6.13
C ALA A 149 -9.17 7.98 -6.73
N ALA A 150 -8.80 7.15 -7.72
CA ALA A 150 -7.57 7.35 -8.50
C ALA A 150 -7.71 8.51 -9.51
N LEU A 151 -8.85 8.59 -10.21
CA LEU A 151 -9.16 9.66 -11.17
C LEU A 151 -9.38 11.04 -10.52
N ALA A 152 -9.78 11.08 -9.24
CA ALA A 152 -9.90 12.31 -8.46
C ALA A 152 -8.56 12.75 -7.81
N HIS A 153 -7.48 11.98 -7.98
CA HIS A 153 -6.24 12.21 -7.26
C HIS A 153 -5.44 13.42 -7.81
N SER A 154 -4.69 14.09 -6.93
CA SER A 154 -3.84 15.23 -7.29
C SER A 154 -2.53 14.80 -7.97
N ASP A 155 -1.94 13.68 -7.53
CA ASP A 155 -0.76 13.09 -8.16
C ASP A 155 -1.10 12.63 -9.59
N ASP A 156 -0.37 13.19 -10.54
CA ASP A 156 -0.51 12.99 -11.99
C ASP A 156 -0.22 11.56 -12.45
N GLU A 157 0.67 10.85 -11.77
CA GLU A 157 1.01 9.46 -12.07
C GLU A 157 -0.08 8.50 -11.54
N VAL A 158 -0.68 8.83 -10.40
CA VAL A 158 -1.88 8.13 -9.91
C VAL A 158 -3.07 8.37 -10.83
N PHE A 159 -3.29 9.61 -11.27
CA PHE A 159 -4.32 9.92 -12.27
C PHE A 159 -4.09 9.14 -13.57
N GLY A 160 -2.85 9.13 -14.06
CA GLY A 160 -2.43 8.38 -15.25
C GLY A 160 -2.75 6.89 -15.15
N ARG A 161 -2.40 6.25 -14.01
CA ARG A 161 -2.74 4.84 -13.72
C ARG A 161 -4.25 4.60 -13.64
N GLY A 162 -5.00 5.49 -12.99
CA GLY A 162 -6.46 5.41 -12.89
C GLY A 162 -7.15 5.50 -14.25
N LEU A 163 -6.63 6.34 -15.16
CA LEU A 163 -7.14 6.49 -16.52
C LEU A 163 -6.85 5.25 -17.37
N ASP A 164 -5.63 4.71 -17.29
CA ASP A 164 -5.26 3.50 -18.03
C ASP A 164 -6.06 2.29 -17.52
N ALA A 165 -6.28 2.17 -16.21
CA ALA A 165 -7.09 1.12 -15.61
C ALA A 165 -8.58 1.22 -15.97
N LEU A 166 -9.13 2.44 -16.08
CA LEU A 166 -10.50 2.65 -16.57
C LEU A 166 -10.66 2.15 -18.01
N VAL A 167 -9.70 2.44 -18.89
CA VAL A 167 -9.71 1.99 -20.30
C VAL A 167 -9.53 0.47 -20.42
N GLN A 168 -8.75 -0.15 -19.54
CA GLN A 168 -8.63 -1.61 -19.48
C GLN A 168 -9.92 -2.26 -18.98
N LEU A 169 -10.54 -1.72 -17.94
CA LEU A 169 -11.79 -2.27 -17.39
C LEU A 169 -12.93 -2.17 -18.41
N SER A 170 -13.08 -1.03 -19.10
CA SER A 170 -14.12 -0.87 -20.12
C SER A 170 -13.93 -1.78 -21.33
N ALA A 171 -12.69 -2.05 -21.74
CA ALA A 171 -12.39 -3.02 -22.80
C ALA A 171 -12.85 -4.46 -22.45
N VAL A 172 -12.97 -4.78 -21.16
CA VAL A 172 -13.34 -6.12 -20.66
C VAL A 172 -14.83 -6.24 -20.34
N VAL A 173 -15.40 -5.27 -19.61
CA VAL A 173 -16.83 -5.34 -19.19
C VAL A 173 -17.80 -4.68 -20.18
N GLY A 174 -17.28 -3.92 -21.16
CA GLY A 174 -18.05 -3.29 -22.22
C GLY A 174 -19.25 -2.47 -21.69
N PRO A 175 -20.46 -2.66 -22.25
CA PRO A 175 -21.67 -1.92 -21.85
C PRO A 175 -22.02 -2.00 -20.36
N SER A 176 -21.60 -3.04 -19.62
CA SER A 176 -21.88 -3.16 -18.19
C SER A 176 -21.25 -2.06 -17.32
N LEU A 177 -20.31 -1.27 -17.87
CA LEU A 177 -19.78 -0.09 -17.18
C LEU A 177 -20.72 1.13 -17.26
N ASN A 178 -21.66 1.16 -18.20
CA ASN A 178 -22.40 2.38 -18.58
C ASN A 178 -23.19 2.99 -17.41
N ASP A 179 -23.86 2.16 -16.60
CA ASP A 179 -24.61 2.59 -15.40
C ASP A 179 -23.75 3.36 -14.38
N HIS A 180 -22.45 3.09 -14.40
CA HIS A 180 -21.44 3.64 -13.50
C HIS A 180 -20.61 4.78 -14.09
N LEU A 181 -20.50 4.88 -15.44
CA LEU A 181 -19.67 5.85 -16.14
C LEU A 181 -19.88 7.30 -15.65
N LYS A 182 -21.14 7.68 -15.38
CA LYS A 182 -21.52 9.01 -14.85
C LYS A 182 -20.67 9.47 -13.65
N HIS A 183 -20.23 8.57 -12.78
CA HIS A 183 -19.43 8.91 -11.60
C HIS A 183 -17.92 9.04 -11.88
N LEU A 184 -17.46 8.51 -13.00
CA LEU A 184 -16.06 8.50 -13.44
C LEU A 184 -15.80 9.70 -14.36
N LEU A 185 -16.69 9.94 -15.32
CA LEU A 185 -16.64 11.04 -16.29
C LEU A 185 -16.54 12.43 -15.62
N THR A 186 -17.17 12.65 -14.46
CA THR A 186 -17.08 13.92 -13.70
C THR A 186 -15.65 14.29 -13.25
N ASN A 187 -14.77 13.30 -13.13
CA ASN A 187 -13.36 13.52 -12.76
C ASN A 187 -12.50 13.71 -14.01
N LEU A 188 -12.83 13.01 -15.11
CA LEU A 188 -12.20 13.21 -16.41
C LEU A 188 -12.44 14.61 -16.95
N SER A 189 -13.68 15.13 -16.91
CA SER A 189 -14.00 16.47 -17.39
C SER A 189 -13.26 17.57 -16.62
N ARG A 190 -13.04 17.39 -15.31
CA ARG A 190 -12.23 18.29 -14.49
C ARG A 190 -10.77 18.34 -14.94
N ARG A 191 -10.17 17.19 -15.29
CA ARG A 191 -8.79 17.08 -15.78
C ARG A 191 -8.64 17.36 -17.28
N LEU A 192 -9.72 17.35 -18.07
CA LEU A 192 -9.71 17.65 -19.51
C LEU A 192 -9.25 19.08 -19.83
N MET A 193 -9.42 20.02 -18.89
CA MET A 193 -8.92 21.40 -18.99
C MET A 193 -7.39 21.49 -18.88
N ASP A 194 -6.73 20.47 -18.34
CA ASP A 194 -5.27 20.40 -18.26
C ASP A 194 -4.68 19.99 -19.61
N LYS A 195 -3.87 20.88 -20.20
CA LYS A 195 -3.17 20.64 -21.48
C LYS A 195 -2.32 19.37 -21.44
N LYS A 196 -1.78 18.97 -20.28
CA LYS A 196 -0.98 17.75 -20.11
C LYS A 196 -1.79 16.47 -20.35
N PHE A 197 -3.08 16.47 -20.00
CA PHE A 197 -3.92 15.28 -20.04
C PHE A 197 -5.00 15.30 -21.13
N ARG A 198 -5.30 16.47 -21.72
CA ARG A 198 -6.37 16.64 -22.70
C ARG A 198 -6.37 15.59 -23.82
N GLU A 199 -5.21 15.28 -24.39
CA GLU A 199 -5.09 14.26 -25.45
C GLU A 199 -5.36 12.85 -24.90
N LYS A 200 -4.68 12.44 -23.84
CA LYS A 200 -4.84 11.11 -23.22
C LYS A 200 -6.29 10.87 -22.74
N ILE A 201 -6.95 11.90 -22.22
CA ILE A 201 -8.37 11.85 -21.83
C ILE A 201 -9.27 11.74 -23.07
N THR A 202 -9.01 12.50 -24.14
CA THR A 202 -9.77 12.39 -25.41
C THR A 202 -9.71 10.96 -25.95
N VAL A 203 -8.51 10.36 -26.03
CA VAL A 203 -8.32 8.98 -26.50
C VAL A 203 -8.99 7.96 -25.55
N ALA A 204 -8.96 8.19 -24.24
CA ALA A 204 -9.67 7.35 -23.28
C ALA A 204 -11.20 7.43 -23.44
N LEU A 205 -11.75 8.62 -23.70
CA LEU A 205 -13.18 8.82 -23.94
C LEU A 205 -13.65 8.13 -25.23
N GLN A 206 -12.88 8.25 -26.32
CA GLN A 206 -13.16 7.53 -27.58
C GLN A 206 -13.18 6.01 -27.39
N LYS A 207 -12.28 5.47 -26.57
CA LYS A 207 -12.28 4.04 -26.22
C LYS A 207 -13.46 3.65 -25.34
N LEU A 208 -13.83 4.49 -24.37
CA LEU A 208 -15.01 4.27 -23.52
C LEU A 208 -16.30 4.25 -24.36
N GLU A 209 -16.42 5.12 -25.37
CA GLU A 209 -17.50 5.11 -26.36
C GLU A 209 -17.47 3.83 -27.22
N GLN A 210 -16.31 3.44 -27.74
CA GLN A 210 -16.14 2.22 -28.54
C GLN A 210 -16.55 0.94 -27.78
N TYR A 211 -16.19 0.83 -26.50
CA TYR A 211 -16.48 -0.36 -25.68
C TYR A 211 -17.86 -0.30 -25.00
N GLY A 212 -18.41 0.88 -24.74
CA GLY A 212 -19.75 1.07 -24.15
C GLY A 212 -20.90 0.60 -25.05
N GLY A 213 -20.62 0.35 -26.34
CA GLY A 213 -21.60 -0.09 -27.33
C GLY A 213 -22.49 1.05 -27.83
N LYS A 214 -23.33 0.75 -28.83
CA LYS A 214 -24.37 1.71 -29.25
C LYS A 214 -25.48 1.72 -28.22
N VAL A 215 -25.77 2.90 -27.66
CA VAL A 215 -27.06 3.15 -27.00
C VAL A 215 -28.15 2.84 -28.03
N SER A 216 -29.01 1.89 -27.70
CA SER A 216 -30.01 1.28 -28.58
C SER A 216 -31.40 1.41 -27.96
#